data_AF-A0A6A8M922-F1
#
_entry.id   AF-A0A6A8M922-F1
#
_cell.length_a   1.000
_cell.length_b   1.000
_cell.length_c   1.000
_cell.angle_alpha   90.00
_cell.angle_beta   90.00
_cell.angle_gamma   90.00
#
_symmetry.space_group_name_H-M   'P 1'
#
loop_
_entity.id
_entity.type
_entity.pdbx_description
1 polymer ?
#
loop_
_entity_poly.entity_id
_entity_poly.type
_entity_poly.pdbx_seq_one_letter_code
_entity_poly.pdbx_strand_id
1 'polypeptide(L)'
;MFLIRMGVPEMEEFWDMLEKKVEEGSATRDENKLYKKIGKTLHLLSMNPRYPGLNSHEISSLTSRYGRKVWESYLENRTPAAGRIFWTYGPGQGEITVVAIEPHPDDKSNAYNTITLSSMGEVLK
;
A
#
# COMPACT_ATOMS: atom_id res chain seq x y z
N MET A 1 15.55 5.67 -7.68
CA MET A 1 14.08 5.54 -7.75
C MET A 1 13.76 4.07 -7.62
N PHE A 2 12.77 3.70 -6.82
CA PHE A 2 12.29 2.34 -6.67
C PHE A 2 11.25 2.03 -7.74
N LEU A 3 11.28 0.81 -8.28
CA LEU A 3 10.17 0.27 -9.05
C LEU A 3 9.05 -0.12 -8.08
N ILE A 4 7.84 0.39 -8.33
CA ILE A 4 6.66 0.04 -7.53
C ILE A 4 5.95 -1.14 -8.18
N ARG A 5 5.60 -2.13 -7.36
CA ARG A 5 4.83 -3.31 -7.74
C ARG A 5 3.58 -3.42 -6.88
N MET A 6 2.53 -4.01 -7.43
CA MET A 6 1.38 -4.46 -6.64
C MET A 6 1.59 -5.92 -6.26
N GLY A 7 1.32 -6.25 -5.00
CA GLY A 7 1.34 -7.62 -4.52
C GLY A 7 0.17 -8.40 -5.09
N VAL A 8 0.34 -9.71 -5.25
CA VAL A 8 -0.64 -10.61 -5.86
C VAL A 8 -1.26 -11.58 -4.84
N PRO A 9 -2.53 -11.99 -5.00
CA PRO A 9 -3.46 -11.48 -6.02
C PRO A 9 -4.23 -10.22 -5.58
N GLU A 10 -4.51 -10.04 -4.29
CA GLU A 10 -5.59 -9.13 -3.85
C GLU A 10 -5.29 -7.65 -4.11
N MET A 11 -4.04 -7.22 -3.88
CA MET A 11 -3.64 -5.82 -4.08
C MET A 11 -3.56 -5.46 -5.57
N GLU A 12 -3.06 -6.36 -6.42
CA GLU A 12 -3.07 -6.22 -7.88
C GLU A 12 -4.51 -6.12 -8.40
N GLU A 13 -5.38 -7.06 -8.03
CA GLU A 13 -6.79 -7.04 -8.44
C GLU A 13 -7.51 -5.76 -7.99
N PHE A 14 -7.27 -5.31 -6.75
CA PHE A 14 -7.81 -4.05 -6.26
C PHE A 14 -7.33 -2.86 -7.09
N TRP A 15 -6.02 -2.79 -7.37
CA TRP A 15 -5.43 -1.69 -8.13
C TRP A 15 -6.00 -1.66 -9.56
N ASP A 16 -6.00 -2.79 -10.25
CA ASP A 16 -6.49 -2.93 -11.62
C ASP A 16 -7.98 -2.56 -11.72
N MET A 17 -8.80 -3.02 -10.77
CA MET A 17 -10.22 -2.64 -10.71
C MET A 17 -10.42 -1.14 -10.51
N LEU A 18 -9.64 -0.51 -9.63
CA LEU A 18 -9.74 0.92 -9.35
C LEU A 18 -9.28 1.76 -10.55
N GLU A 19 -8.14 1.42 -11.12
CA GLU A 19 -7.57 2.07 -12.31
C GLU A 19 -8.55 1.99 -13.48
N LYS A 20 -9.06 0.79 -13.78
CA LYS A 20 -10.07 0.58 -14.82
C LYS A 20 -11.31 1.44 -14.64
N LYS A 21 -11.87 1.50 -13.43
CA LYS A 21 -13.05 2.35 -13.15
C LYS A 21 -12.76 3.84 -13.40
N VAL A 22 -11.56 4.30 -13.08
CA VAL A 22 -11.16 5.70 -13.30
C VAL A 22 -10.98 5.97 -14.79
N GLU A 23 -10.34 5.06 -15.54
CA GLU A 23 -10.15 5.18 -16.99
C GLU A 23 -11.47 5.17 -17.77
N GLU A 24 -12.41 4.31 -17.38
CA GLU A 24 -13.75 4.23 -17.98
C GLU A 24 -14.68 5.38 -17.55
N GLY A 25 -14.26 6.21 -16.58
CA GLY A 25 -15.09 7.27 -16.01
C GLY A 25 -16.27 6.77 -15.17
N SER A 26 -16.26 5.49 -14.78
CA SER A 26 -17.30 4.84 -13.97
C SER A 26 -17.02 4.91 -12.46
N ALA A 27 -15.82 5.35 -12.06
CA ALA A 27 -15.44 5.55 -10.66
C ALA A 27 -16.30 6.60 -9.95
N THR A 28 -16.71 6.29 -8.73
CA THR A 28 -17.36 7.23 -7.81
C THR A 28 -16.45 8.41 -7.44
N ARG A 29 -17.03 9.44 -6.81
CA ARG A 29 -16.25 10.59 -6.31
C ARG A 29 -15.16 10.18 -5.33
N ASP A 30 -15.43 9.21 -4.46
CA ASP A 30 -14.47 8.80 -3.42
C ASP A 30 -13.41 7.85 -3.96
N GLU A 31 -13.75 6.97 -4.91
CA GLU A 31 -12.76 6.17 -5.67
C GLU A 31 -11.79 7.09 -6.43
N ASN A 32 -12.28 8.13 -7.10
CA ASN A 32 -11.44 9.13 -7.76
C ASN A 32 -10.48 9.85 -6.79
N LYS A 33 -10.93 10.16 -5.58
CA LYS A 33 -10.06 10.74 -4.54
C LYS A 33 -9.03 9.72 -4.08
N LEU A 34 -9.45 8.48 -3.83
CA LEU A 34 -8.58 7.40 -3.37
C LEU A 34 -7.48 7.14 -4.39
N TYR A 35 -7.82 6.98 -5.67
CA TYR A 35 -6.87 6.78 -6.77
C TYR A 35 -5.80 7.88 -6.81
N LYS A 36 -6.19 9.16 -6.70
CA LYS A 36 -5.25 10.29 -6.65
C LYS A 36 -4.32 10.24 -5.44
N LYS A 37 -4.85 9.86 -4.27
CA LYS A 37 -4.05 9.74 -3.03
C LYS A 37 -3.06 8.59 -3.13
N ILE A 38 -3.49 7.44 -3.64
CA ILE A 38 -2.62 6.28 -3.88
C ILE A 38 -1.53 6.68 -4.86
N GLY A 39 -1.87 7.18 -6.06
CA GLY A 39 -0.89 7.59 -7.07
C GLY A 39 0.16 8.58 -6.54
N LYS A 40 -0.27 9.59 -5.77
CA LYS A 40 0.66 10.52 -5.11
C LYS A 40 1.60 9.80 -4.12
N THR A 41 1.07 8.88 -3.34
CA THR A 41 1.83 8.12 -2.33
C THR A 41 2.82 7.17 -3.00
N LEU A 42 2.41 6.45 -4.05
CA LEU A 42 3.28 5.59 -4.85
C LEU A 42 4.41 6.39 -5.50
N HIS A 43 4.11 7.58 -6.03
CA HIS A 43 5.13 8.47 -6.58
C HIS A 43 6.17 8.86 -5.52
N LEU A 44 5.74 9.32 -4.33
CA LEU A 44 6.65 9.65 -3.24
C LEU A 44 7.47 8.44 -2.77
N LEU A 45 6.84 7.27 -2.62
CA LEU A 45 7.50 6.01 -2.27
C LEU A 45 8.59 5.65 -3.29
N SER A 46 8.28 5.78 -4.59
CA SER A 46 9.23 5.49 -5.66
C SER A 46 10.46 6.40 -5.59
N MET A 47 10.30 7.67 -5.20
CA MET A 47 11.39 8.61 -5.09
C MET A 47 12.21 8.41 -3.81
N ASN A 48 11.52 8.37 -2.67
CA ASN A 48 12.14 8.24 -1.36
C ASN A 48 11.13 7.64 -0.36
N PRO A 49 11.26 6.36 0.02
CA PRO A 49 10.37 5.73 0.99
C PRO A 49 10.49 6.28 2.41
N ARG A 50 11.46 7.19 2.68
CA ARG A 50 11.57 7.95 3.94
C ARG A 50 11.12 9.40 3.79
N TYR A 51 10.36 9.73 2.74
CA TYR A 51 9.85 11.08 2.57
C TYR A 51 9.03 11.49 3.81
N PRO A 52 9.27 12.66 4.43
CA PRO A 52 8.63 13.02 5.71
C PRO A 52 7.10 12.97 5.68
N GLY A 53 6.50 13.27 4.53
CA GLY A 53 5.05 13.22 4.34
C GLY A 53 4.45 11.81 4.29
N LEU A 54 5.24 10.74 4.22
CA LEU A 54 4.75 9.35 4.24
C LEU A 54 4.62 8.82 5.67
N ASN A 55 5.39 9.37 6.61
CA ASN A 55 5.50 8.92 7.99
C ASN A 55 5.69 7.40 8.11
N SER A 56 6.64 6.88 7.31
CA SER A 56 6.85 5.45 7.18
C SER A 56 7.49 4.85 8.41
N HIS A 57 6.90 3.78 8.94
CA HIS A 57 7.43 3.04 10.08
C HIS A 57 7.12 1.55 9.94
N GLU A 58 7.97 0.73 10.55
CA GLU A 58 7.82 -0.73 10.54
C GLU A 58 6.70 -1.16 11.49
N ILE A 59 5.90 -2.15 11.07
CA ILE A 59 4.84 -2.75 11.89
C ILE A 59 5.27 -4.16 12.28
N SER A 60 5.77 -4.34 13.50
CA SER A 60 6.37 -5.60 13.95
C SER A 60 5.43 -6.81 13.85
N SER A 61 4.12 -6.62 14.11
CA SER A 61 3.13 -7.69 14.00
C SER A 61 2.95 -8.19 12.56
N LEU A 62 2.81 -7.26 11.61
CA LEU A 62 2.73 -7.58 10.19
C LEU A 62 4.06 -8.13 9.66
N THR A 63 5.20 -7.58 10.10
CA THR A 63 6.53 -8.13 9.79
C THR A 63 6.63 -9.60 10.19
N SER A 64 6.16 -9.93 11.39
CA SER A 64 6.19 -11.30 11.93
C SER A 64 5.26 -12.23 11.14
N ARG A 65 4.05 -11.77 10.80
CA ARG A 65 3.06 -12.53 10.01
C ARG A 65 3.51 -12.74 8.56
N TYR A 66 4.15 -11.75 7.96
CA TYR A 66 4.55 -11.76 6.55
C TYR A 66 5.92 -12.43 6.32
N GLY A 67 6.73 -12.58 7.37
CA GLY A 67 8.09 -13.16 7.27
C GLY A 67 9.14 -12.19 6.70
N ARG A 68 8.78 -10.91 6.50
CA ARG A 68 9.65 -9.83 6.02
C ARG A 68 9.15 -8.50 6.56
N LYS A 69 10.04 -7.52 6.69
CA LYS A 69 9.69 -6.16 7.13
C LYS A 69 8.51 -5.58 6.34
N VAL A 70 7.43 -5.28 7.05
CA VAL A 70 6.27 -4.57 6.53
C VAL A 70 6.26 -3.15 7.09
N TRP A 71 6.13 -2.19 6.20
CA TRP A 71 6.10 -0.77 6.50
C TRP A 71 4.68 -0.24 6.33
N GLU A 72 4.22 0.60 7.24
CA GLU A 72 3.02 1.40 7.06
C GLU A 72 3.40 2.78 6.51
N SER A 73 2.57 3.36 5.65
CA SER A 73 2.64 4.79 5.30
C SER A 73 1.26 5.40 5.15
N TYR A 74 1.18 6.70 5.42
CA TYR A 74 -0.08 7.46 5.38
C TYR A 74 -0.41 7.86 3.94
N LEU A 75 -1.65 7.61 3.50
CA LEU A 75 -2.16 8.20 2.25
C LEU A 75 -2.40 9.70 2.37
N GLU A 76 -2.73 10.17 3.59
CA GLU A 76 -2.87 11.59 3.92
C GLU A 76 -2.39 11.88 5.34
N ASN A 77 -1.76 13.04 5.51
CA ASN A 77 -1.37 13.53 6.82
C ASN A 77 -2.48 14.34 7.47
N ARG A 78 -2.52 14.31 8.82
CA ARG A 78 -3.43 15.12 9.65
C ARG A 78 -4.92 14.80 9.45
N THR A 79 -5.25 13.59 9.02
CA THR A 79 -6.61 13.05 9.01
C THR A 79 -6.57 11.65 9.59
N PRO A 80 -6.99 11.44 10.86
CA PRO A 80 -6.90 10.14 11.52
C PRO A 80 -7.59 9.01 10.73
N ALA A 81 -8.72 9.30 10.08
CA ALA A 81 -9.47 8.37 9.23
C ALA A 81 -8.87 8.16 7.83
N ALA A 82 -7.71 8.76 7.50
CA ALA A 82 -7.08 8.56 6.21
C ALA A 82 -6.60 7.10 6.06
N GLY A 83 -6.71 6.55 4.85
CA GLY A 83 -6.21 5.20 4.58
C GLY A 83 -4.70 5.05 4.78
N ARG A 84 -4.26 3.80 4.87
CA ARG A 84 -2.86 3.40 4.96
C ARG A 84 -2.48 2.54 3.78
N ILE A 85 -1.22 2.65 3.39
CA ILE A 85 -0.58 1.75 2.43
C ILE A 85 0.45 0.90 3.16
N PHE A 86 0.41 -0.41 2.93
CA PHE A 86 1.33 -1.37 3.50
C PHE A 86 2.32 -1.87 2.46
N TRP A 87 3.57 -1.77 2.86
CA TRP A 87 4.80 -1.83 2.10
C TRP A 87 5.81 -2.94 2.35
N THR A 88 6.50 -3.47 1.36
CA THR A 88 7.78 -4.17 1.62
C THR A 88 8.82 -3.91 0.55
N TYR A 89 10.10 -4.07 0.90
CA TYR A 89 11.20 -4.02 -0.06
C TYR A 89 11.35 -5.37 -0.77
N GLY A 90 11.55 -5.31 -2.09
CA GLY A 90 11.66 -6.49 -2.94
C GLY A 90 10.43 -6.70 -3.82
N PRO A 91 10.38 -7.85 -4.54
CA PRO A 91 11.30 -8.99 -4.41
C PRO A 91 12.71 -8.73 -4.99
N GLY A 92 12.84 -7.86 -6.00
CA GLY A 92 14.12 -7.47 -6.59
C GLY A 92 14.86 -6.34 -5.86
N GLN A 93 16.12 -6.11 -6.24
CA GLN A 93 16.86 -4.95 -5.75
C GLN A 93 16.29 -3.67 -6.37
N GLY A 94 16.03 -2.66 -5.52
CA GLY A 94 15.44 -1.41 -5.98
C GLY A 94 13.93 -1.50 -6.25
N GLU A 95 13.25 -2.53 -5.73
CA GLU A 95 11.79 -2.67 -5.82
C GLU A 95 11.12 -2.41 -4.47
N ILE A 96 9.92 -1.84 -4.52
CA ILE A 96 8.97 -1.78 -3.42
C ILE A 96 7.69 -2.45 -3.90
N THR A 97 7.18 -3.39 -3.12
CA THR A 97 5.89 -4.01 -3.36
C THR A 97 4.87 -3.52 -2.35
N VAL A 98 3.75 -3.01 -2.86
CA VAL A 98 2.57 -2.67 -2.06
C VAL A 98 1.79 -3.95 -1.83
N VAL A 99 1.54 -4.30 -0.58
CA VAL A 99 0.93 -5.58 -0.20
C VAL A 99 -0.50 -5.42 0.32
N ALA A 100 -0.91 -4.21 0.71
CA ALA A 100 -2.29 -3.90 1.07
C ALA A 100 -2.53 -2.39 1.07
N ILE A 101 -3.80 -2.01 0.90
CA ILE A 101 -4.31 -0.66 1.16
C ILE A 101 -5.60 -0.80 1.96
N GLU A 102 -5.66 -0.14 3.11
CA GLU A 102 -6.83 -0.21 4.00
C GLU A 102 -7.34 1.22 4.30
N PRO A 103 -8.65 1.48 4.22
CA PRO A 103 -9.24 2.59 4.97
C PRO A 103 -8.94 2.34 6.45
N HIS A 104 -8.46 3.35 7.19
CA HIS A 104 -7.92 3.20 8.54
C HIS A 104 -8.70 2.16 9.36
N PRO A 105 -8.07 1.03 9.76
CA PRO A 105 -8.80 0.04 10.50
C PRO A 105 -9.16 0.64 11.86
N ASP A 106 -10.42 0.52 12.25
CA ASP A 106 -10.93 1.02 13.52
C ASP A 106 -9.98 0.67 14.66
N ASP A 107 -9.84 1.62 15.59
CA ASP A 107 -8.90 1.75 16.71
C ASP A 107 -9.01 0.60 17.76
N LYS A 108 -8.98 -0.64 17.30
CA LYS A 108 -9.01 -1.86 18.09
C LYS A 108 -7.66 -2.53 17.87
N SER A 109 -7.00 -2.86 18.98
CA SER A 109 -5.66 -3.49 19.06
C SER A 109 -5.46 -4.76 18.22
N ASN A 110 -6.49 -5.28 17.55
CA ASN A 110 -6.49 -6.44 16.66
C ASN A 110 -6.64 -6.11 15.16
N ALA A 111 -6.71 -4.83 14.79
CA ALA A 111 -6.91 -4.33 13.43
C ALA A 111 -5.94 -4.94 12.40
N TYR A 112 -4.66 -5.05 12.73
CA TYR A 112 -3.65 -5.60 11.82
C TYR A 112 -3.84 -7.08 11.52
N ASN A 113 -4.47 -7.85 12.42
CA ASN A 113 -4.64 -9.29 12.24
C ASN A 113 -5.63 -9.62 11.14
N THR A 114 -6.55 -8.71 10.81
CA THR A 114 -7.55 -8.90 9.75
C THR A 114 -7.08 -8.40 8.39
N ILE A 115 -5.96 -7.67 8.31
CA ILE A 115 -5.44 -7.18 7.03
C ILE A 115 -4.98 -8.36 6.19
N THR A 116 -5.45 -8.41 4.95
CA THR A 116 -4.96 -9.37 3.96
C THR A 116 -3.74 -8.77 3.29
N LEU A 117 -2.58 -9.42 3.44
CA LEU A 117 -1.32 -8.98 2.84
C LEU A 117 -1.06 -9.84 1.61
N SER A 118 -1.10 -9.24 0.42
CA SER A 118 -0.77 -9.93 -0.82
C SER A 118 0.71 -10.34 -0.86
N SER A 119 0.99 -11.42 -1.59
CA SER A 119 2.35 -11.89 -1.82
C SER A 119 3.10 -10.92 -2.74
N MET A 120 4.43 -10.86 -2.64
CA MET A 120 5.24 -10.07 -3.57
C MET A 120 5.24 -10.63 -5.01
N GLY A 121 4.76 -11.87 -5.21
CA GLY A 121 5.01 -12.65 -6.41
C GLY A 121 6.49 -13.05 -6.45
N GLU A 122 6.80 -14.32 -6.21
CA GLU A 122 8.20 -14.74 -6.21
C GLU A 122 8.79 -14.63 -7.62
N VAL A 123 9.98 -14.02 -7.74
CA VAL A 123 10.87 -14.36 -8.85
C VAL A 123 11.44 -15.72 -8.48
N LEU A 124 10.85 -16.80 -9.02
CA LEU A 124 11.45 -18.12 -8.95
C LEU A 124 12.90 -17.99 -9.45
N LYS A 125 13.86 -18.29 -8.57
CA LYS A 125 15.28 -18.30 -8.92
C LYS A 125 15.60 -19.45 -9.86
#